data_AF-A0A4Q3HQS9-F1
#
_entry.id   AF-A0A4Q3HQS9-F1
#
_cell.length_a   1.000
_cell.length_b   1.000
_cell.length_c   1.000
_cell.angle_alpha   90.00
_cell.angle_beta   90.00
_cell.angle_gamma   90.00
#
_symmetry.space_group_name_H-M   'P 1'
#
loop_
_entity.id
_entity.type
_entity.pdbx_description
1 polymer ?
#
loop_
_entity_poly.entity_id
_entity_poly.type
_entity_poly.pdbx_seq_one_letter_code
_entity_poly.pdbx_strand_id
1 'polypeptide(L)'
;IEDRDERLAALDAFMINTSEALSSLPHLPVTDDQAHRIKMGNPIILRGRDAPADEAEAYATVRGKLLAIGEIGQGEFRPKRVFG
;
A
#
# COMPACT_ATOMS: atom_id res chain seq x y z
N ILE A 1 21.90 -30.10 14.63
CA ILE A 1 20.58 -30.01 13.97
C ILE A 1 20.38 -28.53 13.77
N GLU A 2 20.44 -28.07 12.53
CA GLU A 2 20.27 -26.65 12.18
C GLU A 2 18.89 -26.18 12.63
N ASP A 3 18.83 -25.02 13.28
CA ASP A 3 17.57 -24.52 13.83
C ASP A 3 16.59 -24.23 12.68
N ARG A 4 15.36 -24.72 12.81
CA ARG A 4 14.38 -24.64 11.73
C ARG A 4 14.04 -23.18 11.43
N ASP A 5 14.00 -22.34 12.46
CA ASP A 5 13.62 -20.95 12.34
C ASP A 5 14.73 -20.14 11.65
N GLU A 6 16.02 -20.43 11.94
CA GLU A 6 17.16 -19.88 11.18
C GLU A 6 17.09 -20.25 9.69
N ARG A 7 16.74 -21.50 9.36
CA ARG A 7 16.62 -21.94 7.97
C ARG A 7 15.45 -21.27 7.24
N LEU A 8 14.34 -21.00 7.93
CA LEU A 8 13.21 -20.26 7.35
C LEU A 8 13.54 -18.78 7.16
N ALA A 9 14.21 -18.15 8.12
CA ALA A 9 14.64 -16.75 8.01
C ALA A 9 15.61 -16.54 6.84
N ALA A 10 16.46 -17.52 6.53
CA ALA A 10 17.34 -17.46 5.36
C ALA A 10 16.59 -17.38 4.02
N LEU A 11 15.33 -17.86 3.96
CA LEU A 11 14.50 -17.77 2.76
C LEU A 11 13.96 -16.37 2.50
N ASP A 12 13.80 -15.54 3.55
CA ASP A 12 13.32 -14.16 3.41
C ASP A 12 14.24 -13.32 2.52
N ALA A 13 15.54 -13.65 2.46
CA ALA A 13 16.51 -13.01 1.57
C ALA A 13 16.20 -13.17 0.07
N PHE A 14 15.36 -14.15 -0.30
CA PHE A 14 14.92 -14.38 -1.68
C PHE A 14 13.55 -13.75 -1.99
N MET A 15 12.89 -13.13 -1.02
CA MET A 15 11.61 -12.47 -1.23
C MET A 15 11.79 -11.02 -1.67
N ILE A 16 10.97 -10.59 -2.63
CA ILE A 16 10.82 -9.18 -2.98
C ILE A 16 9.72 -8.53 -2.14
N ASN A 17 9.82 -7.22 -1.93
CA ASN A 17 8.76 -6.48 -1.25
C ASN A 17 7.45 -6.55 -2.04
N THR A 18 6.32 -6.73 -1.35
CA THR A 18 5.00 -6.80 -2.00
C THR A 18 4.67 -5.56 -2.84
N SER A 19 5.20 -4.40 -2.44
CA SER A 19 5.05 -3.15 -3.20
C SER A 19 5.73 -3.19 -4.57
N GLU A 20 6.81 -3.97 -4.74
CA GLU A 20 7.50 -4.08 -6.04
C GLU A 20 6.59 -4.73 -7.10
N ALA A 21 5.76 -5.68 -6.68
CA ALA A 21 4.77 -6.31 -7.57
C ALA A 21 3.67 -5.33 -8.03
N LEU A 22 3.55 -4.17 -7.37
CA LEU A 22 2.54 -3.15 -7.67
C LEU A 22 3.12 -1.95 -8.41
N SER A 23 4.41 -1.99 -8.79
CA SER A 23 5.12 -0.85 -9.38
C SER A 23 4.54 -0.37 -10.73
N SER A 24 3.71 -1.18 -11.39
CA SER A 24 2.97 -0.79 -12.60
C SER A 24 1.68 -0.03 -12.32
N LEU A 25 1.21 0.02 -11.06
CA LEU A 25 0.00 0.71 -10.66
C LEU A 25 0.32 2.13 -10.15
N PRO A 26 -0.65 3.05 -10.18
CA PRO A 26 -0.56 4.34 -9.52
C PRO A 26 -0.19 4.20 -8.03
N HIS A 27 0.90 4.85 -7.64
CA HIS A 27 1.40 4.87 -6.27
C HIS A 27 0.93 6.11 -5.51
N LEU A 28 0.34 5.90 -4.34
CA LEU A 28 -0.11 6.96 -3.45
C LEU A 28 0.65 6.92 -2.10
N PRO A 29 1.67 7.77 -1.90
CA PRO A 29 2.23 7.97 -0.57
C PRO A 29 1.23 8.72 0.33
N VAL A 30 0.98 8.21 1.53
CA VAL A 30 0.03 8.80 2.49
C VAL A 30 0.70 9.18 3.80
N THR A 31 0.12 10.15 4.50
CA THR A 31 0.51 10.53 5.86
C THR A 31 0.02 9.52 6.90
N ASP A 32 0.55 9.57 8.12
CA ASP A 32 0.11 8.69 9.21
C ASP A 32 -1.38 8.89 9.55
N ASP A 33 -1.88 10.13 9.51
CA ASP A 33 -3.29 10.45 9.74
C ASP A 33 -4.19 9.86 8.66
N GLN A 34 -3.78 9.97 7.39
CA GLN A 34 -4.48 9.33 6.28
C GLN A 34 -4.44 7.81 6.43
N ALA A 35 -3.29 7.26 6.83
CA ALA A 35 -3.13 5.82 7.02
C ALA A 35 -4.07 5.28 8.11
N HIS A 36 -4.25 6.01 9.21
CA HIS A 36 -5.19 5.64 10.25
C HIS A 36 -6.63 5.53 9.71
N ARG A 37 -7.06 6.49 8.89
CA ARG A 37 -8.39 6.45 8.26
C ARG A 37 -8.52 5.28 7.29
N ILE A 38 -7.52 5.06 6.44
CA ILE A 38 -7.50 3.93 5.50
C ILE A 38 -7.60 2.60 6.25
N LYS A 39 -6.91 2.45 7.38
CA LYS A 39 -6.99 1.24 8.21
C LYS A 39 -8.39 0.94 8.74
N MET A 40 -9.21 1.98 8.90
CA MET A 40 -10.63 1.86 9.26
C MET A 40 -11.56 1.73 8.05
N GLY A 41 -11.02 1.59 6.84
CA GLY A 41 -11.80 1.51 5.60
C GLY A 41 -12.35 2.85 5.11
N ASN A 42 -11.94 3.96 5.73
CA ASN A 42 -12.44 5.28 5.35
C ASN A 42 -11.70 5.83 4.13
N PRO A 43 -12.42 6.41 3.15
CA PRO A 43 -11.81 7.10 2.02
C PRO A 43 -10.90 8.26 2.45
N ILE A 44 -9.95 8.59 1.58
CA ILE A 44 -9.12 9.78 1.74
C ILE A 44 -9.25 10.73 0.56
N ILE A 45 -9.42 12.01 0.85
CA ILE A 45 -9.44 13.05 -0.18
C ILE A 45 -8.02 13.22 -0.72
N LEU A 46 -7.89 13.10 -2.02
CA LEU A 46 -6.67 13.42 -2.76
C LEU A 46 -6.69 14.92 -3.03
N ARG A 47 -5.62 15.60 -2.62
CA ARG A 47 -5.48 17.05 -2.78
C ARG A 47 -4.18 17.35 -3.49
N GLY A 48 -4.21 18.41 -4.30
CA GLY A 48 -3.02 18.94 -4.97
C GLY A 48 -2.95 18.61 -6.45
N ARG A 49 -1.95 19.21 -7.09
CA ARG A 49 -1.71 19.12 -8.54
C ARG A 49 -1.37 17.70 -9.01
N ASP A 50 -0.75 16.91 -8.14
CA ASP A 50 -0.28 15.56 -8.43
C ASP A 50 -1.27 14.48 -7.94
N ALA A 51 -2.51 14.86 -7.64
CA ALA A 51 -3.56 13.89 -7.38
C ALA A 51 -3.77 13.04 -8.64
N PRO A 52 -3.55 11.71 -8.57
CA PRO A 52 -3.71 10.84 -9.73
C PRO A 52 -5.13 10.96 -10.29
N ALA A 53 -5.26 10.74 -11.60
CA ALA A 53 -6.54 10.69 -12.28
C ALA A 53 -7.41 9.55 -11.73
N ASP A 54 -8.69 9.54 -12.13
CA ASP A 54 -9.58 8.42 -11.81
C ASP A 54 -8.97 7.11 -12.36
N GLU A 55 -8.65 6.20 -11.45
CA GLU A 55 -7.91 4.95 -11.71
C GLU A 55 -8.60 3.80 -10.98
N ALA A 56 -8.86 2.72 -11.70
CA ALA A 56 -9.61 1.58 -11.15
C ALA A 56 -8.83 0.84 -10.05
N GLU A 57 -7.50 0.90 -10.13
CA GLU A 57 -6.57 0.28 -9.19
C GLU A 57 -5.41 1.23 -8.89
N ALA A 58 -5.13 1.41 -7.61
CA ALA A 58 -4.01 2.16 -7.08
C ALA A 58 -3.59 1.53 -5.74
N TYR A 59 -2.34 1.76 -5.34
CA TYR A 59 -1.86 1.30 -4.04
C TYR A 59 -1.35 2.45 -3.18
N ALA A 60 -1.65 2.38 -1.89
CA ALA A 60 -1.24 3.33 -0.90
C ALA A 60 -0.08 2.77 -0.07
N THR A 61 0.91 3.61 0.23
CA THR A 61 2.00 3.27 1.16
C THR A 61 2.11 4.29 2.28
N VAL A 62 2.44 3.81 3.48
CA VAL A 62 2.80 4.67 4.62
C VAL A 62 4.23 4.34 5.03
N ARG A 63 5.11 5.35 5.10
CA ARG A 63 6.53 5.19 5.45
C ARG A 63 7.24 4.09 4.64
N GLY A 64 6.94 4.02 3.34
CA GLY A 64 7.52 3.02 2.41
C GLY A 64 6.94 1.61 2.53
N LYS A 65 5.98 1.36 3.42
CA LYS A 65 5.31 0.06 3.54
C LYS A 65 3.95 0.08 2.85
N LEU A 66 3.64 -1.01 2.14
CA LEU A 66 2.32 -1.22 1.55
C LEU A 66 1.24 -1.17 2.65
N LEU A 67 0.26 -0.29 2.45
CA LEU A 67 -0.83 -0.08 3.39
C LEU A 67 -2.15 -0.63 2.85
N ALA A 68 -2.49 -0.28 1.61
CA ALA A 68 -3.76 -0.66 1.01
C ALA A 68 -3.70 -0.69 -0.52
N ILE A 69 -4.63 -1.42 -1.12
CA ILE A 69 -4.98 -1.32 -2.54
C ILE A 69 -6.43 -0.81 -2.61
N GLY A 70 -6.71 0.04 -3.58
CA GLY A 70 -7.99 0.71 -3.73
C GLY A 70 -8.19 1.29 -5.11
N GLU A 71 -9.26 2.06 -5.28
CA GLU A 71 -9.51 2.85 -6.48
C GLU A 71 -9.32 4.34 -6.18
N ILE A 72 -9.00 5.10 -7.21
CA ILE A 72 -9.02 6.55 -7.20
C ILE A 72 -10.22 6.98 -8.04
N GLY A 73 -11.12 7.75 -7.44
CA GLY A 73 -12.34 8.18 -8.10
C GLY A 73 -12.92 9.41 -7.45
N GLN A 74 -13.34 10.40 -8.25
CA GLN A 74 -14.00 11.63 -7.74
C GLN A 74 -13.12 12.39 -6.72
N GLY A 75 -11.80 12.38 -6.94
CA GLY A 75 -10.84 13.04 -6.05
C GLY A 75 -10.62 12.34 -4.70
N GLU A 76 -11.01 11.08 -4.57
CA GLU A 76 -10.80 10.27 -3.37
C GLU A 76 -10.10 8.95 -3.69
N PHE A 77 -9.26 8.48 -2.78
CA PHE A 77 -8.82 7.10 -2.73
C PHE A 77 -9.75 6.29 -1.83
N ARG A 78 -10.37 5.24 -2.38
CA ARG A 78 -11.28 4.34 -1.66
C ARG A 78 -10.59 2.99 -1.44
N PRO A 79 -10.27 2.61 -0.19
CA PRO A 79 -9.58 1.35 0.07
C PRO A 79 -10.48 0.14 -0.19
N LYS A 80 -9.97 -0.83 -0.96
CA LYS A 80 -10.63 -2.13 -1.22
C LYS A 80 -10.03 -3.23 -0.34
N ARG A 81 -8.71 -3.21 -0.15
CA ARG A 81 -7.97 -4.14 0.70
C ARG A 81 -6.93 -3.39 1.53
N VAL A 82 -6.93 -3.62 2.84
CA VAL A 82 -5.95 -3.06 3.77
C VAL A 82 -5.03 -4.18 4.25
N PHE A 83 -3.75 -3.87 4.38
CA PHE A 83 -2.71 -4.73 4.93
C PHE A 83 -2.39 -4.30 6.37
N GLY A 84 -2.17 -5.28 7.24
CA GLY A 84 -1.92 -5.10 8.69
C GLY A 84 -0.44 -5.04 9.03
#